data_AF-A0A3N7E917-F1
#
_entry.id   AF-A0A3N7E917-F1
#
_cell.length_a   1.000
_cell.length_b   1.000
_cell.length_c   1.000
_cell.angle_alpha   90.00
_cell.angle_beta   90.00
_cell.angle_gamma   90.00
#
_symmetry.space_group_name_H-M   'P 1'
#
loop_
_entity.id
_entity.type
_entity.pdbx_description
1 polymer ?
#
loop_
_entity_poly.entity_id
_entity_poly.type
_entity_poly.pdbx_seq_one_letter_code
_entity_poly.pdbx_strand_id
1 'polypeptide(L)'
;MHGAHDSAEACELSHEAWRLRLVRSLLWASAALTRLACRLSLRHGRRGRRPELEFYGEAAAPEGALYVDGHLFGTLPGVKRL
;
A
#
# COMPACT_ATOMS: atom_id res chain seq x y z
N MET A 1 30.21 53.08 0.95
CA MET A 1 28.95 52.58 1.55
C MET A 1 28.14 51.80 0.51
N HIS A 2 28.66 50.67 -0.04
CA HIS A 2 28.02 49.91 -1.14
C HIS A 2 27.87 48.39 -0.87
N GLY A 3 28.16 47.90 0.35
CA GLY A 3 28.23 46.45 0.63
C GLY A 3 26.94 45.78 1.16
N ALA A 4 25.89 46.54 1.48
CA ALA A 4 24.69 45.98 2.12
C ALA A 4 23.70 45.35 1.14
N HIS A 5 23.61 45.86 -0.10
CA HIS A 5 22.67 45.35 -1.10
C HIS A 5 23.11 43.99 -1.67
N ASP A 6 24.41 43.81 -1.88
CA ASP A 6 24.99 42.57 -2.45
C ASP A 6 24.77 41.35 -1.53
N SER A 7 24.73 41.58 -0.21
CA SER A 7 24.51 40.51 0.79
C SER A 7 23.05 40.08 0.88
N ALA A 8 22.11 40.99 0.60
CA ALA A 8 20.67 40.70 0.63
C ALA A 8 20.27 39.86 -0.59
N GLU A 9 20.77 40.21 -1.78
CA GLU A 9 20.50 39.47 -3.03
C GLU A 9 21.09 38.04 -2.97
N ALA A 10 22.27 37.87 -2.40
CA ALA A 10 22.86 36.55 -2.18
C ALA A 10 22.01 35.67 -1.23
N CYS A 11 21.40 36.27 -0.21
CA CYS A 11 20.51 35.55 0.73
C CYS A 11 19.20 35.12 0.04
N GLU A 12 18.58 35.99 -0.76
CA GLU A 12 17.35 35.67 -1.50
C GLU A 12 17.56 34.57 -2.54
N LEU A 13 18.64 34.64 -3.32
CA LEU A 13 19.01 33.58 -4.28
C LEU A 13 19.26 32.24 -3.58
N SER A 14 19.90 32.25 -2.41
CA SER A 14 20.14 31.04 -1.63
C SER A 14 18.85 30.44 -1.05
N HIS A 15 17.89 31.28 -0.65
CA HIS A 15 16.62 30.87 -0.10
C HIS A 15 15.71 30.25 -1.18
N GLU A 16 15.65 30.84 -2.38
CA GLU A 16 14.94 30.25 -3.51
C GLU A 16 15.55 28.91 -3.93
N ALA A 17 16.88 28.82 -4.02
CA ALA A 17 17.57 27.57 -4.33
C ALA A 17 17.24 26.47 -3.29
N TRP A 18 17.23 26.80 -2.00
CA TRP A 18 16.85 25.86 -0.94
C TRP A 18 15.38 25.43 -1.02
N ARG A 19 14.46 26.37 -1.29
CA ARG A 19 13.04 26.08 -1.47
C ARG A 19 12.80 25.14 -2.64
N LEU A 20 13.43 25.38 -3.79
CA LEU A 20 13.32 24.50 -4.96
C LEU A 20 13.86 23.10 -4.68
N ARG A 21 14.98 22.98 -3.94
CA ARG A 21 15.53 21.68 -3.52
C ARG A 21 14.57 20.93 -2.60
N LEU A 22 13.97 21.60 -1.61
CA LEU A 22 13.00 21.02 -0.69
C LEU A 22 11.74 20.54 -1.41
N VAL A 23 11.19 21.38 -2.31
CA VAL A 23 10.03 21.00 -3.14
C VAL A 23 10.35 19.77 -3.98
N ARG A 24 11.53 19.75 -4.60
CA ARG A 24 11.94 18.61 -5.44
C ARG A 24 12.15 17.34 -4.63
N SER A 25 12.74 17.43 -3.42
CA SER A 25 12.86 16.26 -2.54
C SER A 25 11.51 15.75 -2.06
N LEU A 26 10.56 16.64 -1.76
CA LEU A 26 9.23 16.27 -1.30
C LEU A 26 8.42 15.58 -2.42
N LEU A 27 8.48 16.13 -3.64
CA LEU A 27 7.86 15.51 -4.81
C LEU A 27 8.45 14.12 -5.11
N TRP A 28 9.77 13.98 -4.99
CA TRP A 28 10.44 12.68 -5.16
C TRP A 28 10.02 11.67 -4.10
N ALA A 29 9.97 12.08 -2.83
CA ALA A 29 9.53 11.21 -1.74
C ALA A 29 8.07 10.77 -1.93
N SER A 30 7.19 11.70 -2.31
CA SER A 30 5.78 11.41 -2.63
C SER A 30 5.68 10.40 -3.77
N ALA A 31 6.38 10.64 -4.89
CA ALA A 31 6.37 9.72 -6.03
C ALA A 31 6.93 8.33 -5.67
N ALA A 32 7.96 8.26 -4.84
CA ALA A 32 8.52 7.00 -4.36
C ALA A 32 7.50 6.22 -3.49
N LEU A 33 6.82 6.91 -2.57
CA LEU A 33 5.75 6.32 -1.75
C LEU A 33 4.58 5.85 -2.61
N THR A 34 4.11 6.64 -3.58
CA THR A 34 3.05 6.24 -4.52
C THR A 34 3.46 4.99 -5.30
N ARG A 35 4.69 4.92 -5.82
CA ARG A 35 5.20 3.73 -6.52
C ARG A 35 5.21 2.50 -5.61
N LEU A 36 5.60 2.67 -4.35
CA LEU A 36 5.65 1.58 -3.37
C LEU A 36 4.24 1.11 -3.00
N ALA A 37 3.31 2.05 -2.80
CA ALA A 37 1.89 1.77 -2.62
C ALA A 37 1.30 1.03 -3.83
N CYS A 38 1.56 1.48 -5.07
CA CYS A 38 1.11 0.78 -6.28
C CYS A 38 1.70 -0.64 -6.36
N ARG A 39 2.98 -0.84 -6.03
CA ARG A 39 3.59 -2.19 -6.01
C ARG A 39 2.94 -3.08 -4.96
N LEU A 40 2.64 -2.54 -3.77
CA LEU A 40 1.92 -3.27 -2.73
C LEU A 40 0.47 -3.54 -3.14
N SER A 41 -0.22 -2.59 -3.75
CA SER A 41 -1.60 -2.75 -4.26
C SER A 41 -1.66 -3.75 -5.40
N LEU A 42 -0.67 -3.80 -6.30
CA LEU A 42 -0.57 -4.86 -7.32
C LEU A 42 -0.30 -6.23 -6.70
N ARG A 43 0.50 -6.30 -5.63
CA ARG A 43 0.65 -7.53 -4.84
C ARG A 43 -0.67 -7.91 -4.14
N HIS A 44 -1.47 -6.94 -3.69
CA HIS A 44 -2.80 -7.17 -3.14
C HIS A 44 -3.84 -7.52 -4.22
N GLY A 45 -3.74 -6.99 -5.44
CA GLY A 45 -4.59 -7.38 -6.56
C GLY A 45 -4.26 -8.78 -7.08
N ARG A 46 -3.01 -9.23 -6.90
CA ARG A 46 -2.58 -10.63 -7.11
C ARG A 46 -2.85 -11.55 -5.92
N ARG A 47 -3.28 -11.03 -4.75
CA ARG A 47 -4.16 -11.82 -3.87
C ARG A 47 -5.49 -11.87 -4.61
N GLY A 48 -5.56 -12.78 -5.58
CA GLY A 48 -6.76 -13.04 -6.36
C GLY A 48 -7.95 -13.06 -5.42
N ARG A 49 -9.01 -12.36 -5.84
CA ARG A 49 -10.38 -12.44 -5.35
C ARG A 49 -10.44 -13.30 -4.10
N ARG A 50 -10.29 -12.67 -2.92
CA ARG A 50 -10.49 -13.38 -1.64
C ARG A 50 -11.75 -14.21 -1.84
N PRO A 51 -11.70 -15.54 -1.72
CA PRO A 51 -12.92 -16.32 -1.72
C PRO A 51 -13.80 -15.67 -0.66
N GLU A 52 -14.96 -15.15 -1.05
CA GLU A 52 -16.00 -14.84 -0.10
C GLU A 52 -16.30 -16.17 0.57
N LEU A 53 -15.68 -16.38 1.74
CA LEU A 53 -15.96 -17.53 2.56
C LEU A 53 -17.35 -17.28 3.15
N GLU A 54 -18.37 -17.67 2.40
CA GLU A 54 -19.73 -17.78 2.89
C GLU A 54 -19.72 -18.92 3.92
N PHE A 55 -19.54 -18.57 5.19
CA PHE A 55 -19.78 -19.50 6.27
C PHE A 55 -21.30 -19.71 6.37
N TYR A 56 -21.81 -20.76 5.73
CA TYR A 56 -23.17 -21.26 5.95
C TYR A 56 -23.26 -21.79 7.39
N GLY A 57 -23.52 -20.88 8.33
CA GLY A 57 -23.58 -21.11 9.77
C GLY A 57 -24.71 -22.01 10.27
N GLU A 58 -25.48 -22.66 9.38
CA GLU A 58 -26.51 -23.63 9.78
C GLU A 58 -26.44 -24.97 9.05
N ALA A 59 -25.53 -25.13 8.08
CA ALA A 59 -25.30 -26.42 7.41
C ALA A 59 -23.80 -26.60 7.17
N ALA A 60 -23.05 -26.77 8.26
CA ALA A 60 -21.68 -27.24 8.18
C ALA A 60 -21.66 -28.52 7.33
N ALA A 61 -21.07 -28.46 6.14
CA ALA A 61 -20.87 -29.61 5.28
C ALA A 61 -20.29 -30.75 6.15
N PRO A 62 -20.99 -31.89 6.29
CA PRO A 62 -20.82 -32.80 7.44
C PRO A 62 -19.46 -33.52 7.56
N GLU A 63 -18.42 -33.14 6.82
CA GLU A 63 -17.19 -33.93 6.67
C GLU A 63 -15.89 -33.09 6.65
N GLY A 64 -15.92 -31.82 7.05
CA GLY A 64 -14.71 -30.97 7.07
C GLY A 64 -14.16 -30.65 5.68
N ALA A 65 -14.96 -30.87 4.65
CA ALA A 65 -14.66 -30.53 3.27
C ALA A 65 -14.81 -29.01 3.05
N LEU A 66 -13.73 -28.40 2.58
CA LEU A 66 -13.68 -27.01 2.17
C LEU A 66 -14.11 -26.92 0.71
N TYR A 67 -15.16 -26.15 0.46
CA TYR A 67 -15.59 -25.80 -0.88
C TYR A 67 -15.20 -24.35 -1.18
N VAL A 68 -14.66 -24.12 -2.38
CA VAL A 68 -14.35 -22.80 -2.92
C VAL A 68 -15.06 -22.70 -4.27
N ASP A 69 -15.90 -21.69 -4.46
CA ASP A 69 -16.73 -21.52 -5.67
C ASP A 69 -17.57 -22.77 -6.03
N GLY A 70 -18.04 -23.51 -5.02
CA GLY A 70 -18.80 -24.76 -5.22
C GLY A 70 -17.96 -25.99 -5.57
N HIS A 71 -16.63 -25.86 -5.66
CA HIS A 71 -15.72 -26.96 -5.93
C HIS A 71 -14.99 -27.43 -4.68
N LEU A 72 -14.85 -28.75 -4.51
CA LEU A 72 -14.12 -29.36 -3.40
C LEU A 72 -12.63 -29.02 -3.49
N PHE A 73 -12.15 -28.20 -2.56
CA PHE A 73 -10.77 -27.73 -2.50
C PHE A 73 -9.90 -28.64 -1.62
N GLY A 74 -10.47 -29.27 -0.59
CA GLY A 74 -9.76 -30.22 0.27
C GLY A 74 -10.43 -30.38 1.63
N THR A 75 -9.89 -31.24 2.48
CA THR A 75 -10.41 -31.47 3.84
C THR A 75 -9.55 -30.74 4.86
N LEU A 76 -10.16 -30.01 5.80
CA LEU A 76 -9.42 -29.36 6.89
C LEU A 76 -9.09 -30.38 7.99
N PRO A 77 -7.80 -30.66 8.25
CA PRO A 77 -7.42 -31.50 9.37
C PRO A 77 -7.68 -30.76 10.69
N GLY A 78 -8.42 -31.40 11.61
CA GLY A 78 -8.65 -30.90 12.97
C GLY A 78 -10.07 -30.43 13.31
N VAL A 79 -11.02 -30.47 12.37
CA VAL A 79 -12.44 -30.23 12.67
C VAL A 79 -13.03 -31.49 13.31
N LYS A 80 -12.96 -31.59 14.64
CA LYS A 80 -13.77 -32.52 15.42
C LYS A 80 -15.06 -31.80 15.81
N ARG A 81 -16.19 -32.42 15.47
CA ARG A 81 -17.55 -31.92 15.66
C ARG A 81 -17.77 -31.34 17.08
N LEU A 82 -18.53 -30.24 17.15
CA LEU A 82 -19.34 -29.89 18.32
C LEU A 82 -20.68 -30.64 18.21
#